data_AF-A0A929TG13-F1
#
_entry.id   AF-A0A929TG13-F1
#
_cell.length_a   1.000
_cell.length_b   1.000
_cell.length_c   1.000
_cell.angle_alpha   90.00
_cell.angle_beta   90.00
_cell.angle_gamma   90.00
#
_symmetry.space_group_name_H-M   'P 1'
#
loop_
_entity.id
_entity.type
_entity.pdbx_description
1 polymer ?
#
loop_
_entity_poly.entity_id
_entity_poly.type
_entity_poly.pdbx_seq_one_letter_code
_entity_poly.pdbx_strand_id
1 'polypeptide(L)'
;MAEINDALGAKEYLTEMRKKFDKTMAPEMKAAMKEAINALDLEIPAMPDIEGDGYADGHLVYDTWICPNCGTKYEIKYDEYKHCPECGQVIDWTKLYEQMVAVPGGGDWEMQFRI
;
A
#
# COMPACT_ATOMS: atom_id res chain seq x y z
N MET A 1 -1.11 38.70 14.87
CA MET A 1 -2.18 38.57 15.90
C MET A 1 -3.57 38.54 15.25
N ALA A 2 -3.93 39.49 14.36
CA ALA A 2 -5.23 39.47 13.66
C ALA A 2 -5.44 38.22 12.75
N GLU A 3 -4.47 37.89 11.90
CA GLU A 3 -4.58 36.74 10.97
C GLU A 3 -4.67 35.37 11.67
N ILE A 4 -4.08 35.23 12.86
CA ILE A 4 -4.11 33.98 13.63
C ILE A 4 -5.49 33.76 14.29
N ASN A 5 -6.14 34.84 14.75
CA ASN A 5 -7.49 34.77 15.32
C ASN A 5 -8.54 34.43 14.25
N ASP A 6 -8.36 34.93 13.02
CA ASP A 6 -9.24 34.59 11.89
C ASP A 6 -9.08 33.12 11.47
N ALA A 7 -7.85 32.60 11.44
CA ALA A 7 -7.57 31.19 11.16
C ALA A 7 -8.11 30.24 12.25
N LEU A 8 -7.99 30.62 13.53
CA LEU A 8 -8.59 29.89 14.65
C LEU A 8 -10.12 29.87 14.55
N GLY A 9 -10.73 31.02 14.27
CA GLY A 9 -12.19 31.13 14.08
C GLY A 9 -12.68 30.29 12.89
N ALA A 10 -11.94 30.25 11.79
CA ALA A 10 -12.26 29.39 10.65
C ALA A 10 -12.17 27.90 11.00
N LYS A 11 -11.16 27.48 11.77
CA LYS A 11 -11.00 26.09 12.21
C LYS A 11 -12.14 25.65 13.13
N GLU A 12 -12.54 26.49 14.08
CA GLU A 12 -13.67 26.22 14.97
C GLU A 12 -14.98 26.13 14.18
N TYR A 13 -15.22 27.05 13.25
CA TYR A 13 -16.38 27.02 12.35
C TYR A 13 -16.45 25.73 11.53
N LEU A 14 -15.35 25.32 10.90
CA LEU A 14 -15.28 24.08 10.12
C LEU A 14 -15.51 22.84 10.99
N THR A 15 -15.02 22.86 12.23
CA THR A 15 -15.22 21.77 13.19
C THR A 15 -16.70 21.63 13.56
N GLU A 16 -17.39 22.74 13.82
CA GLU A 16 -18.83 22.72 14.12
C GLU A 16 -19.66 22.29 12.91
N MET A 17 -19.31 22.74 11.71
CA MET A 17 -19.96 22.30 10.48
C MET A 17 -19.80 20.79 10.26
N ARG A 18 -18.62 20.23 10.52
CA ARG A 18 -18.36 18.79 10.42
C ARG A 18 -19.20 17.99 11.42
N LYS A 19 -19.29 18.45 12.67
CA LYS A 19 -20.17 17.84 13.69
C LYS A 19 -21.63 17.84 13.24
N LYS A 20 -22.11 18.94 12.65
CA LYS A 20 -23.49 19.04 12.16
C LYS A 20 -23.72 18.09 10.98
N PHE A 21 -22.77 18.02 10.05
CA PHE A 21 -22.83 17.10 8.92
C PHE A 21 -22.86 15.63 9.39
N ASP A 22 -21.98 15.25 10.32
CA ASP A 22 -21.92 13.89 10.87
C ASP A 22 -23.21 13.47 11.61
N LYS A 23 -23.92 14.42 12.21
CA LYS A 23 -25.21 14.20 12.88
C LYS A 23 -26.40 14.12 11.92
N THR A 24 -26.30 14.75 10.75
CA THR A 24 -27.42 14.88 9.80
C THR A 24 -27.33 13.89 8.65
N MET A 25 -26.17 13.29 8.42
CA MET A 25 -25.98 12.28 7.38
C MET A 25 -26.66 10.97 7.75
N ALA A 26 -27.43 10.42 6.79
CA ALA A 26 -28.06 9.12 6.93
C ALA A 26 -26.99 8.02 7.18
N PRO A 27 -27.25 7.03 8.04
CA PRO A 27 -26.27 5.99 8.37
C PRO A 27 -25.74 5.24 7.14
N GLU A 28 -26.59 5.00 6.14
CA GLU A 28 -26.22 4.30 4.90
C GLU A 28 -25.24 5.15 4.08
N MET A 29 -25.49 6.45 3.97
CA MET A 29 -24.59 7.38 3.28
C MET A 29 -23.24 7.49 3.99
N LYS A 30 -23.25 7.48 5.33
CA LYS A 30 -22.03 7.46 6.14
C LYS A 30 -21.19 6.20 5.90
N ALA A 31 -21.86 5.05 5.86
CA ALA A 31 -21.20 3.78 5.57
C ALA A 31 -20.62 3.78 4.14
N ALA A 32 -21.39 4.23 3.15
CA ALA A 32 -20.94 4.31 1.77
C ALA A 32 -19.72 5.23 1.59
N MET A 33 -19.74 6.41 2.22
CA MET A 33 -18.58 7.32 2.18
C MET A 33 -17.34 6.71 2.83
N LYS A 34 -17.52 6.02 3.97
CA LYS A 34 -16.41 5.33 4.63
C LYS A 34 -15.81 4.26 3.73
N GLU A 35 -16.66 3.47 3.07
CA GLU A 35 -16.21 2.42 2.15
C GLU A 35 -15.49 2.99 0.93
N ALA A 36 -15.99 4.09 0.36
CA ALA A 36 -15.34 4.78 -0.74
C ALA A 36 -13.96 5.32 -0.34
N ILE A 37 -13.81 5.87 0.87
CA ILE A 37 -12.52 6.33 1.38
C ILE A 37 -11.56 5.14 1.52
N ASN A 38 -12.01 4.05 2.15
CA ASN A 38 -11.18 2.84 2.31
C ASN A 38 -10.71 2.29 0.96
N ALA A 39 -11.59 2.25 -0.04
CA ALA A 39 -11.23 1.80 -1.38
C ALA A 39 -10.19 2.72 -2.04
N LEU A 40 -10.31 4.04 -1.86
CA LEU A 40 -9.32 4.99 -2.37
C LEU A 40 -7.97 4.88 -1.65
N ASP A 41 -7.96 4.55 -0.36
CA ASP A 41 -6.71 4.34 0.38
C ASP A 41 -5.94 3.12 -0.17
N LEU A 42 -6.64 2.08 -0.61
CA LEU A 42 -6.04 0.87 -1.22
C LEU A 42 -5.41 1.15 -2.60
N GLU A 43 -5.83 2.19 -3.29
CA GLU A 43 -5.26 2.62 -4.58
C GLU A 43 -3.92 3.33 -4.42
N ILE A 44 -3.55 3.77 -3.20
CA ILE A 44 -2.25 4.35 -2.92
C ILE A 44 -1.22 3.21 -2.92
N PRO A 45 -0.25 3.19 -3.86
CA PRO A 45 0.71 2.09 -3.95
C PRO A 45 1.55 1.95 -2.67
N ALA A 46 1.70 0.72 -2.19
CA ALA A 46 2.48 0.39 -1.02
C ALA A 46 3.44 -0.77 -1.30
N MET A 47 4.66 -0.67 -0.79
CA MET A 47 5.66 -1.73 -0.96
C MET A 47 5.31 -2.94 -0.10
N PRO A 48 5.44 -4.17 -0.61
CA PRO A 48 5.26 -5.37 0.17
C PRO A 48 6.48 -5.66 1.04
N ASP A 49 6.27 -6.36 2.16
CA ASP A 49 7.37 -7.03 2.86
C ASP A 49 7.70 -8.32 2.13
N ILE A 50 8.99 -8.68 2.09
CA ILE A 50 9.48 -9.86 1.39
C ILE A 50 10.19 -10.79 2.36
N GLU A 51 9.84 -12.07 2.32
CA GLU A 51 10.47 -13.15 3.08
C GLU A 51 11.16 -14.14 2.11
N GLY A 52 12.30 -14.67 2.53
CA GLY A 52 12.99 -15.77 1.86
C GLY A 52 13.12 -16.96 2.80
N ASP A 53 12.96 -18.17 2.27
CA ASP A 53 12.97 -19.42 3.04
C ASP A 53 14.27 -20.22 2.89
N GLY A 54 15.22 -19.74 2.07
CA GLY A 54 16.46 -20.44 1.78
C GLY A 54 17.57 -19.56 1.20
N TYR A 55 18.75 -20.18 1.03
CA TYR A 55 19.90 -19.57 0.37
C TYR A 55 20.34 -20.44 -0.81
N ALA A 56 20.61 -19.82 -1.96
CA ALA A 56 21.21 -20.45 -3.13
C ALA A 56 22.44 -19.62 -3.55
N ASP A 57 23.56 -20.29 -3.79
CA ASP A 57 24.84 -19.64 -4.16
C ASP A 57 25.29 -18.50 -3.23
N GLY A 58 24.91 -18.57 -1.94
CA GLY A 58 25.23 -17.54 -0.95
C GLY A 58 24.28 -16.34 -0.94
N HIS A 59 23.24 -16.35 -1.76
CA HIS A 59 22.21 -15.30 -1.84
C HIS A 59 20.87 -15.80 -1.26
N LEU A 60 20.14 -14.91 -0.59
CA LEU A 60 18.81 -15.20 -0.08
C LEU A 60 17.84 -15.39 -1.26
N VAL A 61 17.14 -16.52 -1.29
CA VAL A 61 16.09 -16.78 -2.26
C VAL A 61 14.80 -16.24 -1.68
N TYR A 62 14.23 -15.22 -2.32
CA TYR A 62 12.93 -14.67 -1.95
C TYR A 62 11.83 -15.57 -2.49
N ASP A 63 10.93 -15.98 -1.60
CA ASP A 63 9.87 -16.94 -1.94
C ASP A 63 8.48 -16.36 -1.66
N THR A 64 8.36 -15.41 -0.74
CA THR A 64 7.06 -14.91 -0.29
C THR A 64 7.02 -13.38 -0.25
N TRP A 65 5.95 -12.80 -0.79
CA TRP A 65 5.60 -11.41 -0.54
C TRP A 65 4.37 -11.32 0.37
N ILE A 66 4.36 -10.31 1.23
CA ILE A 66 3.32 -10.07 2.21
C ILE A 66 2.62 -8.76 1.86
N CYS A 67 1.29 -8.82 1.73
CA CYS A 67 0.51 -7.62 1.49
C CYS A 67 0.68 -6.64 2.66
N PRO A 68 1.09 -5.38 2.39
CA PRO A 68 1.35 -4.40 3.45
C PRO A 68 0.08 -3.92 4.16
N ASN A 69 -1.10 -4.15 3.56
CA ASN A 69 -2.38 -3.78 4.16
C ASN A 69 -3.02 -4.93 4.97
N CYS A 70 -3.15 -6.13 4.38
CA CYS A 70 -3.89 -7.23 5.02
C CYS A 70 -3.00 -8.34 5.59
N GLY A 71 -1.69 -8.32 5.33
CA GLY A 71 -0.76 -9.34 5.82
C GLY A 71 -0.87 -10.70 5.13
N THR A 72 -1.74 -10.85 4.12
CA THR A 72 -1.84 -12.09 3.35
C THR A 72 -0.51 -12.34 2.64
N LYS A 73 -0.05 -13.58 2.77
CA LYS A 73 1.20 -14.06 2.19
C LYS A 73 0.92 -14.73 0.85
N TYR A 74 1.76 -14.44 -0.13
CA TYR A 74 1.69 -15.02 -1.47
C TYR A 74 3.07 -15.49 -1.88
N GLU A 75 3.14 -16.66 -2.48
CA GLU A 75 4.35 -17.12 -3.15
C GLU A 75 4.70 -16.17 -4.31
N ILE A 76 5.96 -15.76 -4.40
CA ILE A 76 6.52 -15.03 -5.54
C ILE A 76 6.57 -16.01 -6.71
N LYS A 77 5.49 -16.05 -7.48
CA LYS A 77 5.46 -16.70 -8.80
C LYS A 77 5.82 -15.66 -9.85
N TYR A 78 6.16 -16.11 -11.07
CA TYR A 78 6.47 -15.26 -12.23
C TYR A 78 5.37 -14.23 -12.59
N ASP A 79 4.21 -14.26 -11.93
CA ASP A 79 3.12 -13.30 -12.10
C ASP A 79 3.28 -12.11 -11.15
N GLU A 80 3.57 -10.94 -11.71
CA GLU A 80 3.64 -9.67 -10.98
C GLU A 80 2.23 -9.18 -10.62
N TYR A 81 1.80 -9.43 -9.38
CA TYR A 81 0.50 -8.96 -8.89
C TYR A 81 0.50 -7.44 -8.71
N LYS A 82 -0.21 -6.71 -9.58
CA LYS A 82 -0.39 -5.26 -9.42
C LYS A 82 -1.23 -4.88 -8.19
N HIS A 83 -2.11 -5.77 -7.77
CA HIS A 83 -3.00 -5.58 -6.62
C HIS A 83 -3.00 -6.85 -5.77
N CYS A 84 -3.22 -6.69 -4.46
CA CYS A 84 -3.47 -7.81 -3.56
C CYS A 84 -4.80 -8.51 -3.91
N PRO A 85 -4.79 -9.82 -4.24
CA PRO A 85 -6.02 -10.56 -4.52
C PRO A 85 -7.03 -10.57 -3.38
N GLU A 86 -6.56 -10.54 -2.13
CA GLU A 86 -7.42 -10.58 -0.94
C GLU A 86 -8.07 -9.22 -0.62
N CYS A 87 -7.33 -8.12 -0.72
CA CYS A 87 -7.79 -6.83 -0.20
C CYS A 87 -7.74 -5.67 -1.20
N GLY A 88 -7.24 -5.87 -2.42
CA GLY A 88 -7.20 -4.86 -3.47
C GLY A 88 -6.06 -3.84 -3.38
N GLN A 89 -5.23 -3.87 -2.32
CA GLN A 89 -4.08 -2.97 -2.17
C GLN A 89 -3.19 -2.98 -3.42
N VAL A 90 -2.96 -1.82 -4.03
CA VAL A 90 -1.99 -1.64 -5.11
C VAL A 90 -0.59 -1.88 -4.57
N ILE A 91 0.18 -2.75 -5.24
CA ILE A 91 1.53 -3.12 -4.80
C ILE A 91 2.56 -2.34 -5.61
N ASP A 92 3.42 -1.63 -4.87
CA ASP A 92 4.57 -0.95 -5.45
C ASP A 92 5.78 -1.89 -5.49
N TRP A 93 6.10 -2.36 -6.69
CA TRP A 93 7.24 -3.24 -6.95
C TRP A 93 8.52 -2.48 -7.34
N THR A 94 8.47 -1.14 -7.49
CA THR A 94 9.58 -0.36 -8.07
C THR A 94 10.90 -0.53 -7.32
N LYS A 95 10.87 -0.52 -5.98
CA LYS A 95 12.08 -0.68 -5.17
C LYS A 95 12.68 -2.09 -5.21
N LEU A 96 11.88 -3.11 -5.49
CA LEU A 96 12.40 -4.46 -5.70
C LEU A 96 13.21 -4.48 -7.00
N TYR A 97 12.71 -3.94 -8.10
CA TYR A 97 13.49 -3.89 -9.35
C TYR A 97 14.77 -3.06 -9.27
N GLU A 98 14.81 -2.02 -8.43
CA GLU A 98 16.02 -1.21 -8.20
C GLU A 98 17.13 -1.97 -7.48
N GLN A 99 16.79 -3.03 -6.72
CA GLN A 99 17.77 -3.89 -6.03
C GLN A 99 18.09 -5.17 -6.82
N MET A 100 17.34 -5.49 -7.88
CA MET A 100 17.60 -6.62 -8.79
C MET A 100 18.66 -6.23 -9.84
N VAL A 101 19.66 -7.10 -10.07
CA VAL A 101 20.65 -6.90 -11.15
C VAL A 101 20.60 -8.10 -12.10
N ALA A 102 20.53 -7.85 -13.41
CA ALA A 102 20.59 -8.91 -14.40
C ALA A 102 21.90 -9.72 -14.26
N VAL A 103 21.80 -11.02 -13.98
CA VAL A 103 22.96 -11.93 -13.91
C VAL A 103 23.25 -12.47 -15.31
N PRO A 104 24.43 -12.21 -15.92
CA PRO A 104 24.76 -12.77 -17.22
C PRO A 104 25.04 -14.27 -17.10
N GLY A 105 24.22 -15.11 -17.74
CA GLY A 105 24.46 -16.55 -17.86
C GLY A 105 23.39 -17.48 -17.29
N GLY A 106 22.40 -16.96 -16.57
CA GLY A 106 21.16 -17.69 -16.24
C GLY A 106 20.20 -17.61 -17.41
N GLY A 107 19.64 -18.74 -17.85
CA GLY A 107 18.68 -18.75 -18.96
C GLY A 107 17.46 -17.88 -18.66
N ASP A 108 17.17 -16.94 -19.55
CA ASP A 108 16.04 -16.00 -19.72
C ASP A 108 15.29 -15.38 -18.51
N TRP A 109 15.26 -15.93 -17.28
CA TRP A 109 14.42 -15.43 -16.18
C TRP A 109 14.94 -15.63 -14.74
N GLU A 110 16.22 -15.97 -14.51
CA GLU A 110 16.77 -16.00 -13.14
C GLU A 110 17.05 -14.57 -12.61
N MET A 111 16.01 -13.93 -12.06
CA MET A 111 16.10 -12.66 -11.35
C MET A 111 16.76 -12.88 -9.98
N GLN A 112 18.08 -12.69 -9.88
CA GLN A 112 18.79 -12.69 -8.60
C GLN A 112 19.19 -11.26 -8.19
N PHE A 113 18.94 -10.89 -6.93
CA PHE A 113 19.33 -9.59 -6.38
C PHE A 113 20.81 -9.55 -6.05
N ARG A 114 21.50 -8.45 -6.39
CA ARG A 114 22.90 -8.23 -6.07
C ARG A 114 22.99 -7.46 -4.75
N ILE A 115 23.62 -8.06 -3.75
CA ILE A 115 24.13 -7.35 -2.56
C ILE A 115 25.46 -6.69 -2.95
#